data_AF-A0A235F4L7-F1
#
_entry.id   AF-A0A235F4L7-F1
#
_cell.length_a   1.000
_cell.length_b   1.000
_cell.length_c   1.000
_cell.angle_alpha   90.00
_cell.angle_beta   90.00
_cell.angle_gamma   90.00
#
_symmetry.space_group_name_H-M   'P 1'
#
loop_
_entity.id
_entity.type
_entity.pdbx_description
1 polymer ?
#
loop_
_entity_poly.entity_id
_entity_poly.type
_entity_poly.pdbx_seq_one_letter_code
_entity_poly.pdbx_strand_id
1 'polypeptide(L)'
;MTSNIKTLAQKYPGLVQYRSLGKSPYGRDIWAVKLGRGDATVMYNASHHAREWLTTNIVMEMIDQYSEKYTAKATMDGYNVANVLNNTSIWFIPMT
;
A
#
# COMPACT_ATOMS: atom_id res chain seq x y z
N MET A 1 7.93 9.65 -0.81
CA MET A 1 7.04 8.58 -1.34
C MET A 1 7.84 7.37 -1.84
N THR A 2 8.58 7.45 -2.96
CA THR A 2 9.33 6.30 -3.51
C THR A 2 10.29 5.64 -2.52
N SER A 3 11.07 6.43 -1.77
CA SER A 3 11.93 5.93 -0.70
C SER A 3 11.14 5.14 0.35
N ASN A 4 10.02 5.71 0.82
CA ASN A 4 9.16 5.09 1.83
C ASN A 4 8.58 3.75 1.34
N ILE A 5 8.14 3.67 0.08
CA ILE A 5 7.68 2.41 -0.53
C ILE A 5 8.79 1.35 -0.49
N LYS A 6 10.02 1.73 -0.86
CA LYS A 6 11.18 0.82 -0.84
C LYS A 6 11.51 0.38 0.58
N THR A 7 11.51 1.30 1.55
CA THR A 7 11.75 1.01 2.96
C THR A 7 10.69 0.06 3.53
N LEU A 8 9.40 0.29 3.23
CA LEU A 8 8.31 -0.59 3.66
C LEU A 8 8.45 -1.99 3.08
N ALA A 9 8.75 -2.11 1.79
CA ALA A 9 8.97 -3.40 1.14
C ALA A 9 10.18 -4.16 1.71
N GLN A 10 11.24 -3.44 2.08
CA GLN A 10 12.41 -4.02 2.75
C GLN A 10 12.11 -4.45 4.19
N LYS A 11 11.32 -3.66 4.92
CA LYS A 11 10.94 -3.94 6.32
C LYS A 11 9.96 -5.12 6.43
N TYR A 12 9.09 -5.30 5.43
CA TYR A 12 8.03 -6.31 5.43
C TYR A 12 8.09 -7.23 4.19
N PRO A 13 9.17 -8.02 4.03
CA PRO A 13 9.39 -8.84 2.85
C PRO A 13 8.28 -9.89 2.67
N GLY A 14 7.76 -10.00 1.45
CA GLY A 14 6.68 -10.93 1.09
C GLY A 14 5.30 -10.56 1.63
N LEU A 15 5.17 -9.46 2.37
CA LEU A 15 3.88 -8.86 2.74
C LEU A 15 3.63 -7.59 1.92
N VAL A 16 4.65 -6.74 1.81
CA VAL A 16 4.64 -5.54 0.97
C VAL A 16 5.47 -5.79 -0.29
N GLN A 17 4.85 -5.60 -1.45
CA GLN A 17 5.50 -5.68 -2.76
C GLN A 17 5.14 -4.43 -3.55
N TYR A 18 5.96 -4.04 -4.53
CA TYR A 18 5.64 -2.90 -5.38
C TYR A 18 6.13 -3.11 -6.79
N ARG A 19 5.47 -2.45 -7.74
CA ARG A 19 5.87 -2.40 -9.15
C ARG A 19 5.50 -1.06 -9.76
N SER A 20 6.23 -0.67 -10.79
CA SER A 20 5.84 0.46 -11.62
C SER A 20 4.75 0.01 -12.60
N LEU A 21 3.67 0.79 -12.70
CA LEU A 21 2.63 0.62 -13.71
C LEU A 21 2.96 1.36 -15.02
N GLY A 22 4.01 2.19 -15.01
CA GLY A 22 4.40 3.02 -16.13
C GLY A 22 5.04 4.32 -15.67
N LYS A 23 5.13 5.28 -16.59
CA LYS A 23 5.70 6.60 -16.36
C LYS A 23 4.66 7.69 -16.58
N SER A 24 4.70 8.74 -15.77
CA SER A 24 3.99 9.99 -16.06
C SER A 24 4.61 10.72 -17.27
N PRO A 25 3.94 11.75 -17.82
CA PRO A 25 4.52 12.57 -18.89
C PRO A 25 5.88 13.20 -18.57
N TYR A 26 6.19 13.36 -17.28
CA TYR A 26 7.47 13.88 -16.78
C TYR A 26 8.44 12.77 -16.34
N GLY A 27 8.22 11.51 -16.75
CA GLY A 27 9.14 10.41 -16.53
C GLY A 27 9.17 9.83 -15.10
N ARG A 28 8.19 10.17 -14.25
CA ARG A 28 8.11 9.64 -12.87
C ARG A 28 7.38 8.30 -12.87
N ASP A 29 7.86 7.33 -12.10
CA ASP A 29 7.16 6.05 -11.92
C ASP A 29 5.80 6.25 -11.26
N ILE A 30 4.80 5.58 -11.82
CA ILE A 30 3.48 5.41 -11.18
C ILE A 30 3.53 4.10 -10.42
N TRP A 31 3.65 4.17 -9.09
CA TRP A 31 3.83 2.99 -8.26
C TRP A 31 2.51 2.34 -7.89
N ALA A 32 2.44 1.02 -8.03
CA ALA A 32 1.45 0.19 -7.35
C ALA A 32 2.13 -0.56 -6.20
N VAL A 33 1.55 -0.50 -5.01
CA VAL A 33 2.01 -1.17 -3.80
C VAL A 33 0.97 -2.20 -3.40
N LYS A 34 1.36 -3.48 -3.43
CA LYS A 34 0.56 -4.60 -2.92
C LYS A 34 0.85 -4.76 -1.43
N LEU A 35 -0.21 -4.88 -0.64
CA LEU A 35 -0.16 -5.30 0.75
C LEU A 35 -1.06 -6.52 0.95
N GLY A 36 -0.49 -7.62 1.41
CA GLY A 36 -1.22 -8.86 1.69
C GLY A 36 -0.85 -10.01 0.75
N ARG A 37 -1.43 -11.18 1.05
CA ARG A 37 -1.04 -12.49 0.52
C ARG A 37 -2.20 -13.27 -0.08
N GLY A 38 -3.45 -12.87 0.17
CA GLY A 38 -4.61 -13.61 -0.31
C GLY A 38 -5.07 -13.22 -1.71
N ASP A 39 -6.00 -14.00 -2.24
CA ASP A 39 -6.44 -13.92 -3.64
C ASP A 39 -7.54 -12.87 -3.86
N ALA A 40 -8.34 -12.56 -2.82
CA ALA A 40 -9.33 -11.48 -2.91
C ALA A 40 -8.61 -10.15 -3.12
N THR A 41 -9.06 -9.32 -4.07
CA THR A 41 -8.31 -8.13 -4.48
C THR A 41 -9.17 -6.87 -4.37
N VAL A 42 -8.61 -5.82 -3.76
CA VAL A 42 -9.19 -4.47 -3.69
C VAL A 42 -8.13 -3.45 -4.13
N MET A 43 -8.54 -2.36 -4.77
CA MET A 43 -7.65 -1.30 -5.23
C MET A 43 -8.08 0.08 -4.70
N TYR A 44 -7.11 0.86 -4.24
CA TYR A 44 -7.26 2.26 -3.89
C TYR A 44 -6.31 3.12 -4.74
N ASN A 45 -6.86 4.13 -5.40
CA ASN A 45 -6.10 5.12 -6.15
C ASN A 45 -6.16 6.47 -5.42
N ALA A 46 -5.01 7.11 -5.25
CA ALA A 46 -4.85 8.37 -4.56
C ALA A 46 -4.18 9.43 -5.45
N SER A 47 -4.47 10.70 -5.12
CA SER A 47 -3.93 11.89 -5.78
C SER A 47 -4.12 11.92 -7.29
N HIS A 48 -5.27 11.41 -7.77
CA HIS A 48 -5.65 11.51 -9.18
C HIS A 48 -5.70 12.96 -9.64
N HIS A 49 -6.24 13.84 -8.80
CA HIS A 49 -6.01 15.27 -8.90
C HIS A 49 -4.82 15.67 -8.05
N ALA A 50 -3.83 16.35 -8.65
CA ALA A 50 -2.61 16.76 -7.96
C ALA A 50 -2.83 17.60 -6.69
N ARG A 51 -3.94 18.36 -6.63
CA ARG A 51 -4.29 19.20 -5.47
C ARG A 51 -4.86 18.41 -4.28
N GLU A 52 -5.26 17.15 -4.48
CA GLU A 52 -5.83 16.27 -3.45
C GLU A 52 -4.74 15.39 -2.81
N TRP A 53 -3.52 15.95 -2.70
CA TRP A 53 -2.28 15.29 -2.28
C TRP A 53 -2.36 14.60 -0.91
N LEU A 54 -3.27 15.04 -0.04
CA LEU A 54 -3.50 14.43 1.27
C LEU A 54 -3.82 12.94 1.15
N THR A 55 -4.53 12.53 0.09
CA THR A 55 -4.90 11.14 -0.14
C THR A 55 -3.68 10.23 -0.31
N THR A 56 -2.56 10.73 -0.87
CA THR A 56 -1.28 9.99 -0.89
C THR A 56 -0.80 9.64 0.51
N ASN A 57 -0.84 10.61 1.43
CA ASN A 57 -0.38 10.37 2.80
C ASN A 57 -1.29 9.39 3.53
N ILE A 58 -2.61 9.49 3.33
CA ILE A 58 -3.58 8.56 3.91
C ILE A 58 -3.26 7.13 3.49
N VAL A 59 -3.12 6.86 2.19
CA VAL A 59 -2.85 5.48 1.75
C VAL A 59 -1.46 4.98 2.16
N MET A 60 -0.45 5.87 2.22
CA MET A 60 0.88 5.49 2.71
C MET A 60 0.88 5.15 4.20
N GLU A 61 0.11 5.89 5.01
CA GLU A 61 -0.10 5.61 6.44
C GLU A 61 -0.85 4.28 6.63
N MET A 62 -1.89 4.03 5.83
CA MET A 62 -2.60 2.75 5.86
C MET A 62 -1.67 1.57 5.58
N ILE A 63 -0.76 1.69 4.60
CA ILE A 63 0.22 0.63 4.31
C ILE A 63 1.11 0.37 5.53
N ASP A 64 1.62 1.42 6.19
CA ASP A 64 2.50 1.27 7.35
C ASP A 64 1.75 0.65 8.55
N GLN A 65 0.61 1.21 8.93
CA GLN A 65 -0.19 0.73 10.05
C GLN A 65 -0.65 -0.72 9.88
N TYR A 66 -1.14 -1.08 8.69
CA TYR A 66 -1.57 -2.44 8.42
C TYR A 66 -0.40 -3.41 8.40
N SER A 67 0.77 -2.99 7.89
CA SER A 67 1.99 -3.81 7.93
C SER A 67 2.46 -4.07 9.36
N GLU A 68 2.50 -3.02 10.19
CA GLU A 68 2.86 -3.12 11.60
C GLU A 68 1.91 -4.05 12.35
N LYS A 69 0.60 -3.81 12.24
CA LYS A 69 -0.43 -4.61 12.91
C LYS A 69 -0.45 -6.07 12.42
N TYR A 70 -0.16 -6.32 11.15
CA TYR A 70 0.02 -7.67 10.63
C TYR A 70 1.13 -8.41 11.37
N THR A 71 2.32 -7.78 11.47
CA THR A 71 3.46 -8.38 12.17
C THR A 71 3.24 -8.57 13.66
N ALA A 72 2.52 -7.64 14.29
CA ALA A 72 2.15 -7.72 15.70
C ALA A 72 0.98 -8.70 15.97
N LYS A 73 0.37 -9.29 14.93
CA LYS A 73 -0.88 -10.09 15.03
C LYS A 73 -2.00 -9.34 15.76
N ALA A 74 -2.06 -8.02 15.56
CA ALA A 74 -2.97 -7.13 16.24
C ALA A 74 -4.31 -6.99 15.50
N THR A 75 -5.26 -6.36 16.17
CA THR A 75 -6.54 -5.95 15.59
C THR A 75 -6.53 -4.47 15.18
N MET A 76 -7.44 -4.12 14.28
CA MET A 76 -7.80 -2.75 13.94
C MET A 76 -9.31 -2.68 13.77
N ASP A 77 -9.96 -1.77 14.49
CA ASP A 77 -11.42 -1.60 14.46
C ASP A 77 -12.21 -2.91 14.65
N GLY A 78 -11.69 -3.80 15.51
CA GLY A 78 -12.28 -5.12 15.79
C GLY A 78 -11.89 -6.24 14.82
N TYR A 79 -11.22 -5.94 13.71
CA TYR A 79 -10.80 -6.93 12.72
C TYR A 79 -9.38 -7.44 12.99
N ASN A 80 -9.16 -8.74 12.87
CA ASN A 80 -7.82 -9.33 12.90
C ASN A 80 -7.08 -9.02 11.58
N VAL A 81 -6.05 -8.19 11.64
CA VAL A 81 -5.33 -7.71 10.45
C VAL A 81 -4.62 -8.84 9.71
N ALA A 82 -4.10 -9.84 10.44
CA ALA A 82 -3.47 -11.00 9.82
C ALA A 82 -4.46 -11.82 9.00
N ASN A 83 -5.69 -12.05 9.51
CA ASN A 83 -6.74 -12.74 8.77
C ASN A 83 -7.15 -11.96 7.53
N VAL A 84 -7.31 -10.64 7.64
CA VAL A 84 -7.66 -9.79 6.49
C VAL A 84 -6.60 -9.89 5.40
N LEU A 85 -5.32 -9.66 5.73
CA LEU A 85 -4.25 -9.63 4.73
C LEU A 85 -3.77 -11.02 4.27
N ASN A 86 -4.11 -12.10 4.99
CA ASN A 86 -3.88 -13.46 4.49
C ASN A 86 -4.94 -13.90 3.48
N ASN A 87 -6.15 -13.32 3.52
CA ASN A 87 -7.23 -13.64 2.59
C ASN A 87 -7.41 -12.58 1.48
N THR A 88 -6.82 -11.39 1.66
CA THR A 88 -6.93 -10.27 0.73
C THR A 88 -5.55 -9.69 0.36
N SER A 89 -5.43 -9.22 -0.87
CA SER A 89 -4.36 -8.37 -1.37
C SER A 89 -4.91 -7.00 -1.72
N ILE A 90 -4.48 -5.97 -1.00
CA ILE A 90 -4.87 -4.58 -1.25
C ILE A 90 -3.80 -3.94 -2.13
N TRP A 91 -4.21 -3.32 -3.24
CA TRP A 91 -3.34 -2.55 -4.10
C TRP A 91 -3.57 -1.06 -3.89
N PHE A 92 -2.52 -0.35 -3.49
CA PHE A 92 -2.51 1.08 -3.37
C PHE A 92 -1.73 1.68 -4.55
N ILE A 93 -2.30 2.69 -5.18
CA ILE A 93 -1.64 3.50 -6.20
C ILE A 93 -1.53 4.90 -5.60
N PRO A 94 -0.41 5.23 -4.91
CA PRO A 94 -0.39 6.41 -4.03
C PRO A 94 -0.44 7.74 -4.76
N MET A 95 -0.09 7.76 -6.05
CA MET A 95 -0.07 8.97 -6.88
C MET A 95 -0.14 8.57 -8.35
N THR A 96 -1.22 8.95 -9.05
CA THR A 96 -1.37 8.79 -10.51
C THR A 96 -1.21 10.09 -11.27
#